data_AF-A0A2E1MRL5-F1
#
_entry.id   AF-A0A2E1MRL5-F1
#
_cell.length_a   1.000
_cell.length_b   1.000
_cell.length_c   1.000
_cell.angle_alpha   90.00
_cell.angle_beta   90.00
_cell.angle_gamma   90.00
#
_symmetry.space_group_name_H-M   'P 1'
#
loop_
_entity.id
_entity.type
_entity.pdbx_description
1 polymer ?
#
loop_
_entity_poly.entity_id
_entity_poly.type
_entity_poly.pdbx_seq_one_letter_code
_entity_poly.pdbx_strand_id
1 'polypeptide(L)' 'NEIPLGHKIAMIDLNEGDTILKYGHDIGKVIKSIKKGEHVHVHNVKTKKW' A
#
# COMPACT_ATOMS: atom_id res chain seq x y z
N ASN A 1 -10.15 -11.62 -5.03
CA ASN A 1 -10.39 -11.05 -3.68
C ASN A 1 -11.05 -9.70 -3.83
N GLU A 2 -12.21 -9.53 -3.22
CA GLU A 2 -12.89 -8.25 -3.19
C GLU A 2 -12.13 -7.27 -2.29
N ILE A 3 -12.13 -5.99 -2.66
CA ILE A 3 -11.54 -4.91 -1.88
C ILE A 3 -12.69 -4.16 -1.23
N PRO A 4 -12.87 -4.22 0.10
CA PRO A 4 -13.97 -3.55 0.76
C PRO A 4 -13.95 -2.03 0.56
N LEU A 5 -15.13 -1.40 0.60
CA LEU A 5 -15.24 0.05 0.56
C LEU A 5 -14.41 0.69 1.68
N GLY A 6 -13.67 1.75 1.36
CA GLY A 6 -12.81 2.47 2.32
C GLY A 6 -11.38 1.92 2.42
N HIS A 7 -11.09 0.79 1.76
CA HIS A 7 -9.73 0.25 1.70
C HIS A 7 -8.91 0.88 0.56
N LYS A 8 -7.58 0.74 0.66
CA LYS A 8 -6.65 1.31 -0.32
C LYS A 8 -6.41 0.33 -1.47
N ILE A 9 -6.25 0.88 -2.67
CA ILE A 9 -5.93 0.15 -3.91
C ILE A 9 -4.63 0.69 -4.46
N ALA A 10 -3.75 -0.18 -4.97
CA ALA A 10 -2.51 0.22 -5.59
C ALA A 10 -2.76 0.88 -6.95
N MET A 11 -2.33 2.14 -7.11
CA MET A 11 -2.47 2.88 -8.38
C MET A 11 -1.40 2.51 -9.41
N ILE A 12 -0.28 1.95 -8.95
CA ILE A 12 0.88 1.50 -9.72
C ILE A 12 1.39 0.18 -9.14
N ASP A 13 2.29 -0.48 -9.87
CA ASP A 13 3.08 -1.57 -9.31
C ASP A 13 4.03 -1.01 -8.24
N LEU A 14 4.10 -1.71 -7.11
CA LEU A 14 4.94 -1.39 -5.97
C LEU A 14 5.79 -2.61 -5.63
N ASN A 15 7.09 -2.42 -5.52
CA ASN A 15 8.04 -3.44 -5.12
C ASN A 15 8.18 -3.47 -3.60
N GLU A 16 8.62 -4.62 -3.07
CA GLU A 16 9.04 -4.70 -1.68
C GLU A 16 10.10 -3.64 -1.38
N GLY A 17 9.86 -2.88 -0.32
CA GLY A 17 10.71 -1.79 0.10
C GLY A 17 10.35 -0.42 -0.49
N ASP A 18 9.39 -0.32 -1.40
CA ASP A 18 8.94 0.98 -1.90
C ASP A 18 8.26 1.80 -0.81
N THR A 19 8.43 3.13 -0.90
CA THR A 19 7.72 4.08 -0.04
C THR A 19 6.29 4.27 -0.52
N ILE A 20 5.33 4.22 0.40
CA ILE A 20 3.94 4.52 0.08
C ILE A 20 3.64 5.97 0.39
N LEU A 21 3.18 6.69 -0.64
CA LEU A 21 2.67 8.03 -0.53
C LEU A 21 1.15 8.03 -0.51
N LYS A 22 0.56 8.72 0.47
CA LYS A 22 -0.87 9.04 0.49
C LYS A 22 -1.02 10.53 0.70
N TYR A 23 -1.74 11.20 -0.19
CA TYR A 23 -1.90 12.67 -0.19
C TYR A 23 -0.56 13.42 -0.13
N GLY A 24 0.45 12.93 -0.86
CA GLY A 24 1.80 13.52 -0.86
C GLY A 24 2.66 13.23 0.37
N HIS A 25 2.15 12.49 1.36
CA HIS A 25 2.87 12.18 2.59
C HIS A 25 3.32 10.71 2.60
N ASP A 26 4.56 10.48 3.04
CA ASP A 26 5.07 9.14 3.34
C ASP A 26 4.32 8.56 4.54
N ILE A 27 3.59 7.48 4.28
CA ILE A 27 2.81 6.79 5.31
C ILE A 27 3.42 5.46 5.72
N GLY A 28 4.49 4.99 5.08
CA GLY A 28 4.96 3.62 5.28
C GLY A 28 5.75 3.03 4.14
N LYS A 29 6.02 1.74 4.28
CA LYS A 29 6.82 0.95 3.35
C LYS A 29 6.08 -0.31 2.95
N VAL A 30 6.26 -0.70 1.69
CA VAL A 30 5.78 -1.97 1.16
C VAL A 30 6.64 -3.10 1.73
N ILE A 31 6.00 -4.14 2.28
CA ILE A 31 6.66 -5.33 2.84
C ILE A 31 6.44 -6.59 2.00
N LYS A 32 5.64 -6.48 0.94
CA LYS A 32 5.42 -7.51 -0.09
C LYS A 32 4.98 -6.81 -1.36
N SER A 33 5.56 -7.17 -2.51
CA SER A 33 5.22 -6.55 -3.80
C SER A 33 3.71 -6.55 -4.05
N ILE A 34 3.20 -5.44 -4.59
CA ILE A 34 1.79 -5.18 -4.84
C ILE A 34 1.63 -4.78 -6.30
N LYS A 35 0.78 -5.48 -7.05
CA LYS A 35 0.44 -5.12 -8.43
C LYS A 35 -0.62 -4.02 -8.45
N LYS A 36 -0.60 -3.21 -9.52
CA LYS A 36 -1.65 -2.23 -9.78
C LYS A 36 -3.03 -2.89 -9.70
N GLY A 37 -3.94 -2.27 -8.94
CA GLY A 37 -5.30 -2.76 -8.71
C GLY A 37 -5.45 -3.69 -7.50
N GLU A 38 -4.35 -4.09 -6.84
CA GLU A 38 -4.42 -4.95 -5.66
C GLU A 38 -4.74 -4.18 -4.37
N HIS A 39 -5.22 -4.93 -3.37
CA HIS A 39 -5.58 -4.44 -2.05
C HIS A 39 -4.33 -4.05 -1.24
N VAL A 40 -4.25 -2.80 -0.82
CA VAL A 40 -3.16 -2.28 0.01
C VAL A 40 -3.59 -2.23 1.48
N HIS A 41 -3.05 -3.13 2.30
CA HIS A 41 -3.45 -3.30 3.69
C HIS A 41 -2.30 -3.78 4.59
N VAL A 42 -2.60 -4.11 5.85
CA VAL A 42 -1.58 -4.44 6.87
C VAL A 42 -0.71 -5.66 6.52
N HIS A 43 -1.17 -6.52 5.60
CA HIS A 43 -0.43 -7.73 5.20
C HIS A 43 0.65 -7.46 4.14
N ASN A 44 0.61 -6.33 3.43
CA ASN A 44 1.59 -5.96 2.41
C ASN A 44 2.20 -4.56 2.63
N VAL A 45 1.75 -3.84 3.65
CA VAL A 45 2.28 -2.52 4.04
C VAL A 45 2.48 -2.43 5.53
N LYS A 46 3.60 -1.82 5.92
CA LYS A 46 3.86 -1.38 7.29
C LYS A 46 3.84 0.14 7.35
N THR A 47 2.93 0.71 8.12
CA THR A 47 2.85 2.16 8.30
C THR A 47 3.97 2.65 9.21
N LYS A 48 4.51 3.84 8.92
CA LYS A 48 5.37 4.54 9.88
C LYS A 48 4.48 4.95 11.06
N LYS A 49 4.85 4.55 12.27
CA LYS A 49 4.13 4.94 13.50
C LYS A 49 4.03 6.47 13.55
N TRP A 50 2.90 6.95 14.03
CA TRP A 50 2.78 8.31 14.55
C TRP A 50 3.44 8.34 15.92
#